data_AF-A0A3M2CXT6-F1
#
_entry.id   AF-A0A3M2CXT6-F1
#
_cell.length_a   1.000
_cell.length_b   1.000
_cell.length_c   1.000
_cell.angle_alpha   90.00
_cell.angle_beta   90.00
_cell.angle_gamma   90.00
#
_symmetry.space_group_name_H-M   'P 1'
#
loop_
_entity.id
_entity.type
_entity.pdbx_description
1 polymer ?
#
loop_
_entity_poly.entity_id
_entity_poly.type
_entity_poly.pdbx_seq_one_letter_code
_entity_poly.pdbx_strand_id
1 'polypeptide(L)'
;MNDQDFNARLTDLLDQIEHLPEPERDRLRRLAEETRTRRDRMSKTVAHLQESLDYLRLNVKYLVFDLEATRRENQYLRQLLREGAHGDEREGAD
;
A
#
# COMPACT_ATOMS: atom_id res chain seq x y z
N MET A 1 14.60 6.18 13.10
CA MET A 1 14.35 7.36 13.94
C MET A 1 12.85 7.65 13.87
N ASN A 2 12.14 7.47 14.99
CA ASN A 2 10.69 7.65 15.08
C ASN A 2 10.36 9.15 14.95
N ASP A 3 9.13 9.50 14.55
CA ASP A 3 8.62 10.87 14.57
C ASP A 3 8.68 11.50 15.97
N GLN A 4 8.52 10.71 17.04
CA GLN A 4 8.76 11.19 18.41
C GLN A 4 10.21 11.63 18.64
N ASP A 5 11.20 10.85 18.21
CA ASP A 5 12.62 11.20 18.38
C ASP A 5 12.99 12.45 17.60
N PHE A 6 12.41 12.61 16.40
CA PHE A 6 12.63 13.79 15.57
C PHE A 6 12.02 15.04 16.21
N ASN A 7 10.76 14.96 16.67
CA ASN A 7 10.10 16.08 17.32
C ASN A 7 10.82 16.50 18.61
N ALA A 8 11.25 15.54 19.44
CA ALA A 8 12.00 15.83 20.66
C ALA A 8 13.30 16.61 20.35
N ARG A 9 14.10 16.13 19.39
CA ARG A 9 15.34 16.82 19.00
C ARG A 9 15.09 18.16 18.33
N LEU A 10 13.99 18.31 17.58
CA LEU A 10 13.62 19.57 16.97
C LEU A 10 13.23 20.61 18.03
N THR A 11 12.50 20.19 19.06
CA THR A 11 12.19 21.04 20.23
C THR A 11 13.45 21.45 20.94
N ASP A 12 14.35 20.52 21.26
CA ASP A 12 15.65 20.83 21.90
C ASP A 12 16.48 21.82 21.07
N LEU A 13 16.45 21.69 19.74
CA LEU A 13 17.14 22.60 18.83
C LEU A 13 16.51 23.99 18.83
N LEU A 14 15.17 24.07 18.85
CA LEU A 14 14.44 25.33 18.91
C LEU A 14 14.70 26.07 20.23
N ASP A 15 14.77 25.36 21.35
CA ASP A 15 15.10 25.94 22.66
C ASP A 15 16.53 26.51 22.67
N GLN A 16 17.49 25.83 22.02
CA GLN A 16 18.85 26.36 21.85
C GLN A 16 18.90 27.59 20.96
N ILE A 17 18.04 27.68 19.94
CA ILE A 17 17.93 28.83 19.04
C ILE A 17 17.45 30.08 19.79
N GLU A 18 16.63 29.95 20.84
CA GLU A 18 16.17 31.11 21.64
C GLU A 18 17.30 31.85 22.39
N HIS A 19 18.46 31.21 22.56
CA HIS A 19 19.62 31.80 23.23
C HIS A 19 20.57 32.54 22.25
N LEU A 20 20.27 32.54 20.94
CA LEU A 20 21.09 33.18 19.90
C LEU A 20 20.71 34.66 19.66
N PRO A 21 21.63 35.48 19.13
CA PRO A 21 21.34 36.87 18.75
C PRO A 21 20.18 36.98 17.74
N GLU A 22 19.31 37.99 17.92
CA GLU A 22 18.12 38.32 17.11
C GLU A 22 18.19 37.99 15.60
N PRO A 23 19.21 38.43 14.83
CA PRO A 23 19.20 38.26 13.37
C PRO A 23 19.39 36.80 12.91
N GLU A 24 20.07 35.96 13.69
CA GLU A 24 20.30 34.54 13.34
C GLU A 24 19.13 33.66 13.76
N ARG A 25 18.46 34.04 14.85
CA ARG A 25 17.31 33.34 15.44
C ARG A 25 16.16 33.19 14.45
N ASP A 26 15.76 34.27 13.78
CA ASP A 26 14.62 34.27 12.85
C ASP A 26 14.86 33.45 11.59
N ARG A 27 16.12 33.34 11.14
CA ARG A 27 16.48 32.51 9.99
C ARG A 27 16.40 31.03 10.35
N LEU A 28 16.94 30.65 11.51
CA LEU A 28 16.95 29.26 11.97
C LEU A 28 15.55 28.77 12.35
N ARG A 29 14.72 29.63 12.96
CA ARG A 29 13.32 29.31 13.28
C ARG A 29 12.50 28.98 12.03
N ARG A 30 12.64 29.82 10.98
CA ARG A 30 12.01 29.57 9.67
C ARG A 30 12.47 28.27 9.03
N LEU A 31 13.78 27.97 9.05
CA LEU A 31 14.31 26.73 8.50
C LEU A 31 13.82 25.49 9.25
N ALA A 32 13.71 25.57 10.58
CA ALA A 32 13.18 24.50 11.42
C ALA A 32 11.69 24.23 11.12
N GLU A 33 10.87 25.28 10.98
CA GLU A 33 9.46 25.17 10.61
C GLU A 33 9.26 24.60 9.20
N GLU A 34 10.07 25.05 8.23
CA GLU A 34 10.03 24.53 6.86
C GLU A 34 10.40 23.03 6.85
N THR A 35 11.45 22.65 7.57
CA THR A 35 11.90 21.27 7.68
C THR A 35 10.83 20.39 8.33
N ARG A 36 10.19 20.85 9.41
CA ARG A 36 9.08 20.17 10.06
C ARG A 36 7.90 19.96 9.10
N THR A 37 7.49 21.02 8.41
CA THR A 37 6.39 20.98 7.44
C THR A 37 6.67 20.00 6.31
N ARG A 38 7.90 20.01 5.80
CA ARG A 38 8.32 19.12 4.70
C ARG A 38 8.35 17.66 5.15
N ARG A 39 8.82 17.39 6.36
CA ARG A 39 8.79 16.05 6.96
C ARG A 39 7.36 15.57 7.17
N ASP A 40 6.48 16.39 7.74
CA ASP A 40 5.07 16.03 7.95
C ASP A 40 4.37 15.67 6.64
N ARG A 41 4.59 16.45 5.58
CA ARG A 41 4.07 16.14 4.24
C ARG A 41 4.59 14.80 3.74
N MET A 42 5.90 14.56 3.87
CA MET A 42 6.51 13.30 3.43
C MET A 42 5.98 12.11 4.22
N SER A 43 5.83 12.23 5.54
CA SER A 43 5.25 11.18 6.39
C SER A 43 3.82 10.83 5.97
N LYS A 44 2.98 11.84 5.72
CA LYS A 44 1.62 11.65 5.19
C LYS A 44 1.61 10.97 3.83
N THR A 45 2.49 11.37 2.92
CA THR A 45 2.59 10.73 1.59
C THR A 45 3.00 9.26 1.72
N VAL A 46 3.97 8.94 2.57
CA VAL A 46 4.40 7.56 2.80
C VAL A 46 3.26 6.72 3.41
N ALA A 47 2.52 7.27 4.37
CA ALA A 47 1.36 6.58 4.95
C ALA A 47 0.28 6.27 3.89
N HIS A 48 -0.06 7.25 3.04
CA HIS A 48 -1.02 7.02 1.95
C HIS A 48 -0.52 6.01 0.91
N LEU A 49 0.78 5.99 0.61
CA LEU A 49 1.36 4.99 -0.28
C LEU A 49 1.30 3.58 0.33
N GLN A 50 1.54 3.46 1.65
CA GLN A 50 1.39 2.20 2.37
C GLN A 50 -0.05 1.68 2.33
N GLU A 51 -1.03 2.54 2.63
CA GLU A 51 -2.46 2.21 2.54
C GLU A 51 -2.85 1.77 1.11
N SER A 52 -2.35 2.48 0.10
CA SER A 52 -2.59 2.14 -1.31
C SER A 52 -1.98 0.79 -1.69
N LEU A 53 -0.78 0.48 -1.19
CA LEU A 53 -0.14 -0.82 -1.40
C LEU A 53 -0.88 -1.95 -0.70
N ASP A 54 -1.39 -1.73 0.51
CA ASP A 54 -2.19 -2.70 1.24
C ASP A 54 -3.51 -2.97 0.52
N TYR A 55 -4.16 -1.93 0.01
CA TYR A 55 -5.36 -2.05 -0.83
C TYR A 55 -5.07 -2.83 -2.12
N LEU A 56 -3.99 -2.49 -2.82
CA LEU A 56 -3.57 -3.21 -4.03
C LEU A 56 -3.28 -4.68 -3.73
N ARG A 57 -2.59 -4.97 -2.63
CA ARG A 57 -2.29 -6.33 -2.19
C ARG A 57 -3.55 -7.14 -1.95
N LEU A 58 -4.58 -6.53 -1.35
CA LEU A 58 -5.89 -7.16 -1.17
C LEU A 58 -6.56 -7.45 -2.50
N ASN A 59 -6.58 -6.49 -3.43
CA ASN A 59 -7.15 -6.67 -4.76
C ASN A 59 -6.48 -7.79 -5.54
N VAL A 60 -5.14 -7.89 -5.47
CA VAL A 60 -4.39 -8.98 -6.10
C VAL A 60 -4.80 -10.33 -5.52
N LYS A 61 -5.00 -10.44 -4.19
CA LYS A 61 -5.50 -11.69 -3.59
C LYS A 61 -6.85 -12.07 -4.19
N TYR A 62 -7.79 -11.13 -4.27
CA TYR A 62 -9.12 -11.39 -4.85
C TYR A 62 -9.04 -11.82 -6.32
N LEU A 63 -8.24 -11.13 -7.14
CA LEU A 63 -8.05 -11.51 -8.54
C LEU A 63 -7.50 -12.93 -8.69
N VAL A 64 -6.54 -13.32 -7.84
CA VAL A 64 -5.98 -14.69 -7.86
C VAL A 64 -7.02 -15.71 -7.42
N PHE A 65 -7.85 -15.40 -6.42
CA PHE A 65 -8.95 -16.26 -5.99
C PHE A 65 -9.99 -16.46 -7.11
N ASP A 66 -10.42 -15.38 -7.74
CA ASP A 66 -11.41 -15.43 -8.83
C ASP A 66 -10.85 -16.18 -10.05
N LEU A 67 -9.56 -15.99 -10.37
CA LEU A 67 -8.89 -16.73 -11.44
C LEU A 67 -8.88 -18.24 -11.15
N GLU A 68 -8.60 -18.64 -9.92
CA GLU A 68 -8.60 -20.06 -9.54
C GLU A 68 -10.02 -20.65 -9.56
N ALA A 69 -11.03 -19.89 -9.14
CA ALA A 69 -12.42 -20.31 -9.20
C ALA A 69 -12.88 -20.55 -10.66
N THR A 70 -12.61 -19.59 -11.55
CA THR A 70 -12.94 -19.70 -12.99
C THR A 70 -12.16 -20.82 -13.68
N ARG A 71 -10.91 -21.06 -13.28
CA ARG A 71 -10.11 -22.20 -13.78
C ARG A 71 -10.74 -23.54 -13.41
N ARG A 72 -11.17 -23.71 -12.15
CA ARG A 72 -11.83 -24.94 -11.68
C ARG A 72 -13.17 -25.16 -12.36
N GLU A 73 -13.97 -24.10 -12.50
CA GLU A 73 -15.24 -24.16 -13.21
C GLU A 73 -15.03 -24.56 -14.68
N ASN A 74 -14.07 -23.97 -15.38
CA ASN A 74 -13.76 -24.33 -16.76
C ASN A 74 -13.35 -25.81 -16.89
N GLN A 75 -12.53 -26.31 -15.96
CA GLN A 75 -12.14 -27.72 -15.92
C GLN A 75 -13.35 -28.65 -15.74
N TYR A 76 -14.23 -28.32 -14.78
CA TYR A 76 -15.46 -29.07 -14.53
C TYR A 76 -16.37 -29.10 -15.76
N LEU A 77 -16.62 -27.95 -16.39
CA LEU A 77 -17.44 -27.87 -17.60
C LEU A 77 -16.86 -28.68 -18.76
N ARG A 78 -15.54 -28.64 -18.95
CA ARG A 78 -14.87 -29.47 -19.98
C ARG A 78 -15.01 -30.96 -19.71
N GLN A 79 -15.00 -31.36 -18.45
CA GLN A 79 -15.22 -32.76 -18.08
C GLN A 79 -16.65 -33.19 -18.42
N LEU A 80 -17.67 -32.38 -18.06
CA LEU A 80 -19.07 -32.67 -18.42
C LEU A 80 -19.27 -32.78 -19.92
N LEU A 81 -18.66 -31.90 -20.72
CA LEU A 81 -18.76 -31.96 -22.18
C LEU A 81 -18.15 -33.26 -22.76
N ARG A 82 -17.04 -33.74 -22.19
CA ARG A 82 -16.43 -35.01 -22.62
C ARG A 82 -17.31 -36.21 -22.25
N GLU A 83 -17.84 -36.21 -21.04
CA GLU A 83 -18.73 -37.28 -20.57
C GLU A 83 -20.04 -37.33 -21.38
N GLY A 84 -20.63 -36.18 -21.69
CA GLY A 84 -21.80 -36.08 -22.57
C GLY A 84 -21.52 -36.55 -24.00
N ALA A 85 -20.38 -36.15 -24.58
CA ALA A 85 -19.97 -36.61 -25.92
C ALA A 85 -19.75 -38.13 -26.00
N HIS A 86 -19.19 -38.74 -24.95
CA HIS A 86 -19.03 -40.20 -24.87
C HIS A 86 -20.34 -40.96 -24.58
N GLY A 87 -21.35 -40.30 -24.03
CA GLY A 87 -22.70 -40.88 -23.88
C GLY A 87 -23.41 -41.03 -25.22
N ASP A 88 -23.38 -39.98 -26.05
CA ASP A 88 -24.00 -39.95 -27.39
C ASP A 88 -23.38 -40.97 -28.36
N GLU A 89 -22.05 -41.18 -28.29
CA GLU A 89 -21.36 -42.18 -29.14
C GLU A 89 -21.72 -43.64 -28.78
N ARG A 90 -22.16 -43.91 -27.54
CA ARG A 90 -22.55 -45.25 -27.09
C ARG A 90 -24.00 -45.58 -27.39
N GLU A 91 -24.89 -44.59 -27.42
CA GLU A 91 -26.30 -44.77 -27.82
C GLU A 91 -26.49 -44.90 -29.33
N GLY A 92 -25.56 -44.40 -30.15
CA GLY A 92 -25.60 -44.56 -31.61
C GLY A 92 -24.99 -45.85 -32.18
N ALA A 93 -24.46 -46.74 -31.32
CA ALA A 93 -23.73 -47.95 -31.71
C ALA A 93 -24.48 -49.26 -31.37
N ASP A 94 -25.70 -49.18 -30.84
CA ASP A 94 -26.63 -50.29 -30.55
C ASP A 94 -27.86 -50.19 -31.47
#